data_AF-A0A7K0DR85-F1
#
_entry.id   AF-A0A7K0DR85-F1
#
_cell.length_a   1.000
_cell.length_b   1.000
_cell.length_c   1.000
_cell.angle_alpha   90.00
_cell.angle_beta   90.00
_cell.angle_gamma   90.00
#
_symmetry.space_group_name_H-M   'P 1'
#
loop_
_entity.id
_entity.type
_entity.pdbx_description
1 polymer ?
#
loop_
_entity_poly.entity_id
_entity_poly.type
_entity_poly.pdbx_seq_one_letter_code
_entity_poly.pdbx_strand_id
1 'polypeptide(L)'
;MTAARLRELAGPDPYRDNAFRLVNVATDADRRTLRDRRRVVLAALAAGADTDLDHTLHVDTDRARTAFDLLLGDPRRRIADEVLWMWGTPPGRCGCDSDAHAAHDAAISAHRFALAETETPGASTTVHWREAARSWEAAIRSDGFAGHIRSRVTELDDPRLSESVLTVLSDELPLVLVGPLLALAESRPELQQDLYDVIREWPMPDAVRERLLEQLATPLREGAIAALDAAYGMFELGDFRTAAQRVDKSIAPATRELEALLPAARHPRTAVVRDRAATLLGKCAHRLVSRSPHPKQIAGLPQRRANLDQAADWLRIALELVVAPESTEKLRTQLTGVESELADTTRALDRLTMPTHPLPLTPDPARLPATLPPVGRQRTPVATARRMPSLTDLRPPVRPSLLIVGVTVILGFSILLLARCSTPQPDHNSLRTPVGSVTRAPIPPTTTGYRITPPGRAS
;
A
#
# COMPACT_ATOMS: atom_id res chain seq x y z
N MET A 1 -0.24 20.59 -16.77
CA MET A 1 -0.92 19.85 -17.87
C MET A 1 -0.14 18.61 -18.29
N THR A 2 1.16 18.67 -18.60
CA THR A 2 1.98 17.45 -18.81
C THR A 2 1.93 16.51 -17.59
N ALA A 3 2.18 17.03 -16.39
CA ALA A 3 2.05 16.28 -15.13
C ALA A 3 0.67 15.66 -14.95
N ALA A 4 -0.40 16.38 -15.32
CA ALA A 4 -1.77 15.86 -15.18
C ALA A 4 -1.99 14.65 -16.11
N ARG A 5 -1.51 14.72 -17.36
CA ARG A 5 -1.60 13.59 -18.29
C ARG A 5 -0.73 12.42 -17.86
N LEU A 6 0.49 12.66 -17.39
CA LEU A 6 1.32 11.61 -16.82
C LEU A 6 0.61 10.90 -15.67
N ARG A 7 -0.01 11.64 -14.75
CA ARG A 7 -0.82 11.05 -13.66
C ARG A 7 -2.06 10.30 -14.16
N GLU A 8 -2.73 10.78 -15.22
CA GLU A 8 -3.81 10.02 -15.88
C GLU A 8 -3.30 8.69 -16.45
N LEU A 9 -2.04 8.64 -16.90
CA LEU A 9 -1.38 7.44 -17.43
C LEU A 9 -0.79 6.54 -16.34
N ALA A 10 -0.75 6.96 -15.07
CA ALA A 10 -0.21 6.19 -13.94
C ALA A 10 -1.09 4.99 -13.51
N GLY A 11 -1.97 4.52 -14.40
CA GLY A 11 -2.80 3.35 -14.19
C GLY A 11 -2.02 2.03 -14.29
N PRO A 12 -2.71 0.88 -14.17
CA PRO A 12 -2.09 -0.45 -14.18
C PRO A 12 -1.32 -0.78 -15.47
N ASP A 13 -1.70 -0.18 -16.60
CA ASP A 13 -1.02 -0.38 -17.89
C ASP A 13 -0.91 0.96 -18.65
N PRO A 14 0.19 1.72 -18.46
CA PRO A 14 0.39 3.00 -19.15
C PRO A 14 0.51 2.87 -20.68
N TYR A 15 0.68 1.66 -21.22
CA TYR A 15 0.97 1.41 -22.63
C TYR A 15 -0.25 0.96 -23.42
N ARG A 16 -1.23 0.32 -22.76
CA ARG A 16 -2.46 -0.15 -23.42
C ARG A 16 -3.32 0.96 -23.98
N ASP A 17 -3.42 2.05 -23.25
CA ASP A 17 -4.27 3.19 -23.62
C ASP A 17 -3.47 4.34 -24.22
N ASN A 18 -2.20 4.09 -24.60
CA ASN A 18 -1.35 5.09 -25.22
C ASN A 18 -1.93 5.54 -26.57
N ALA A 19 -2.02 6.85 -26.78
CA ALA A 19 -2.66 7.40 -27.98
C ALA A 19 -1.97 7.00 -29.29
N PHE A 20 -0.64 6.87 -29.32
CA PHE A 20 0.12 6.46 -30.51
C PHE A 20 -0.13 5.00 -30.86
N ARG A 21 -0.22 4.12 -29.84
CA ARG A 21 -0.63 2.73 -30.01
C ARG A 21 -2.02 2.62 -30.63
N LEU A 22 -2.97 3.36 -30.06
CA LEU A 22 -4.39 3.26 -30.41
C LEU A 22 -4.69 3.60 -31.87
N VAL A 23 -3.90 4.48 -32.48
CA VAL A 23 -4.08 4.91 -33.87
C VAL A 23 -3.01 4.38 -34.83
N ASN A 24 -2.11 3.53 -34.31
CA ASN A 24 -0.96 2.94 -35.00
C ASN A 24 -0.19 3.99 -35.81
N VAL A 25 0.40 4.97 -35.11
CA VAL A 25 1.20 6.02 -35.73
C VAL A 25 2.52 6.20 -34.98
N ALA A 26 3.59 6.50 -35.71
CA ALA A 26 4.88 6.81 -35.13
C ALA A 26 4.82 8.10 -34.29
N THR A 27 5.64 8.15 -33.24
CA THR A 27 5.71 9.30 -32.31
C THR A 27 6.16 10.59 -32.97
N ASP A 28 7.01 10.47 -34.00
CA ASP A 28 7.53 11.57 -34.81
C ASP A 28 6.53 12.13 -35.83
N ALA A 29 5.35 11.51 -36.01
CA ALA A 29 4.39 11.89 -37.03
C ALA A 29 3.92 13.34 -36.91
N ASP A 30 4.10 14.12 -37.98
CA ASP A 30 3.70 15.53 -38.00
C ASP A 30 2.16 15.70 -37.98
N ARG A 31 1.70 16.95 -37.76
CA ARG A 31 0.26 17.27 -37.70
C ARG A 31 -0.48 16.91 -38.99
N ARG A 32 0.19 16.94 -40.15
CA ARG A 32 -0.42 16.62 -41.44
C ARG A 32 -0.67 15.12 -41.53
N THR A 33 0.35 14.32 -41.24
CA THR A 33 0.30 12.86 -41.19
C THR A 33 -0.77 12.38 -40.22
N LEU A 34 -0.85 12.98 -39.03
CA LEU A 34 -1.91 12.67 -38.06
C LEU A 34 -3.32 12.99 -38.57
N ARG A 35 -3.53 14.11 -39.27
CA ARG A 35 -4.84 14.46 -39.86
C ARG A 35 -5.22 13.52 -41.01
N ASP A 36 -4.27 13.19 -41.87
CA ASP A 36 -4.48 12.26 -42.97
C ASP A 36 -4.82 10.86 -42.43
N ARG A 37 -4.07 10.37 -41.42
CA ARG A 37 -4.36 9.10 -40.73
C ARG A 37 -5.71 9.13 -40.03
N ARG A 38 -6.08 10.23 -39.34
CA ARG A 38 -7.39 10.41 -38.71
C ARG A 38 -8.54 10.23 -39.69
N ARG A 39 -8.45 10.85 -40.88
CA ARG A 39 -9.47 10.73 -41.92
C ARG A 39 -9.63 9.28 -42.38
N VAL A 40 -8.52 8.58 -42.61
CA VAL A 40 -8.52 7.18 -43.08
C VAL A 40 -9.09 6.24 -42.01
N VAL A 41 -8.56 6.30 -40.79
CA VAL A 41 -8.94 5.39 -39.69
C VAL A 41 -10.40 5.59 -39.30
N LEU A 42 -10.87 6.84 -39.13
CA LEU A 42 -12.26 7.07 -38.73
C LEU A 42 -13.26 6.69 -39.83
N ALA A 43 -12.91 6.85 -41.12
CA ALA A 43 -13.76 6.41 -42.22
C ALA A 43 -13.87 4.89 -42.29
N ALA A 44 -12.75 4.18 -42.11
CA ALA A 44 -12.72 2.72 -42.09
C ALA A 44 -13.51 2.15 -40.89
N LEU A 45 -13.29 2.67 -39.68
CA LEU A 45 -14.05 2.26 -38.49
C LEU A 45 -15.56 2.54 -38.64
N ALA A 46 -15.95 3.70 -39.20
CA ALA A 46 -17.35 4.03 -39.46
C ALA A 46 -18.00 3.10 -40.50
N ALA A 47 -17.21 2.57 -41.44
CA ALA A 47 -17.66 1.59 -42.43
C ALA A 47 -17.63 0.13 -41.90
N GLY A 48 -17.17 -0.10 -40.66
CA GLY A 48 -16.93 -1.44 -40.12
C GLY A 48 -15.83 -2.20 -40.87
N ALA A 49 -14.96 -1.50 -41.59
CA ALA A 49 -13.84 -2.10 -42.29
C ALA A 49 -12.71 -2.41 -41.31
N ASP A 50 -11.96 -3.48 -41.61
CA ASP A 50 -10.76 -3.79 -40.86
C ASP A 50 -9.74 -2.66 -41.02
N THR A 51 -9.18 -2.23 -39.91
CA THR A 51 -8.16 -1.19 -39.87
C THR A 51 -6.85 -1.82 -39.46
N ASP A 52 -5.75 -1.36 -40.06
CA ASP A 52 -4.39 -1.68 -39.61
C ASP A 52 -4.07 -0.98 -38.27
N LEU A 53 -4.85 -1.32 -37.26
CA LEU A 53 -4.63 -1.08 -35.84
C LEU A 53 -4.27 -2.46 -35.26
N ASP A 54 -3.33 -2.51 -34.32
CA ASP A 54 -2.88 -3.72 -33.64
C ASP A 54 -4.07 -4.67 -33.36
N HIS A 55 -4.09 -5.82 -34.04
CA HIS A 55 -5.23 -6.76 -34.07
C HIS A 55 -5.55 -7.37 -32.69
N THR A 56 -4.64 -7.19 -31.72
CA THR A 56 -4.89 -7.56 -30.32
C THR A 56 -5.76 -6.53 -29.57
N LEU A 57 -6.00 -5.36 -30.17
CA LEU A 57 -6.67 -4.23 -29.53
C LEU A 57 -7.99 -3.90 -30.24
N HIS A 58 -9.11 -4.09 -29.54
CA HIS A 58 -10.39 -3.60 -30.02
C HIS A 58 -10.47 -2.08 -29.81
N VAL A 59 -10.40 -1.32 -30.92
CA VAL A 59 -10.50 0.14 -30.92
C VAL A 59 -11.76 0.56 -31.66
N ASP A 60 -12.73 1.11 -30.92
CA ASP A 60 -13.92 1.70 -31.52
C ASP A 60 -13.66 3.12 -32.08
N THR A 61 -14.65 3.64 -32.80
CA THR A 61 -14.56 4.97 -33.45
C THR A 61 -14.36 6.11 -32.43
N ASP A 62 -14.98 6.03 -31.25
CA ASP A 62 -14.93 7.10 -30.25
C ASP A 62 -13.59 7.12 -29.52
N ARG A 63 -13.04 5.95 -29.23
CA ARG A 63 -11.70 5.77 -28.67
C ARG A 63 -10.63 6.25 -29.63
N ALA A 64 -10.70 5.88 -30.92
CA ALA A 64 -9.80 6.39 -31.95
C ALA A 64 -9.90 7.92 -32.09
N ARG A 65 -11.13 8.47 -32.11
CA ARG A 65 -11.35 9.93 -32.17
C ARG A 65 -10.70 10.65 -30.99
N THR A 66 -10.91 10.14 -29.78
CA THR A 66 -10.32 10.68 -28.55
C THR A 66 -8.79 10.68 -28.60
N ALA A 67 -8.18 9.59 -29.08
CA ALA A 67 -6.73 9.52 -29.25
C ALA A 67 -6.21 10.57 -30.25
N PHE A 68 -6.85 10.73 -31.41
CA PHE A 68 -6.45 11.78 -32.36
C PHE A 68 -6.65 13.20 -31.81
N ASP A 69 -7.76 13.46 -31.11
CA ASP A 69 -8.04 14.76 -30.52
C ASP A 69 -7.01 15.11 -29.44
N LEU A 70 -6.54 14.13 -28.68
CA LEU A 70 -5.43 14.29 -27.74
C LEU A 70 -4.13 14.65 -28.48
N LEU A 71 -3.74 13.87 -29.50
CA LEU A 71 -2.48 14.06 -30.23
C LEU A 71 -2.44 15.38 -31.03
N LEU A 72 -3.59 15.85 -31.52
CA LEU A 72 -3.71 17.09 -32.30
C LEU A 72 -3.98 18.32 -31.43
N GLY A 73 -4.54 18.17 -30.23
CA GLY A 73 -5.06 19.26 -29.40
C GLY A 73 -4.05 19.90 -28.44
N ASP A 74 -3.49 19.12 -27.51
CA ASP A 74 -2.54 19.64 -26.51
C ASP A 74 -1.16 18.96 -26.66
N PRO A 75 -0.14 19.68 -27.14
CA PRO A 75 1.18 19.11 -27.36
C PRO A 75 1.87 18.69 -26.06
N ARG A 76 1.47 19.24 -24.91
CA ARG A 76 1.97 18.77 -23.60
C ARG A 76 1.48 17.36 -23.28
N ARG A 77 0.23 17.05 -23.65
CA ARG A 77 -0.33 15.70 -23.50
C ARG A 77 0.32 14.75 -24.50
N ARG A 78 0.48 15.20 -25.75
CA ARG A 78 1.22 14.46 -26.78
C ARG A 78 2.62 14.04 -26.30
N ILE A 79 3.42 14.94 -25.71
CA ILE A 79 4.76 14.61 -25.22
C ILE A 79 4.72 13.54 -24.11
N ALA A 80 3.71 13.56 -23.23
CA ALA A 80 3.56 12.53 -22.20
C ALA A 80 3.27 11.15 -22.82
N ASP A 81 2.36 11.07 -23.79
CA ASP A 81 2.10 9.83 -24.54
C ASP A 81 3.32 9.40 -25.39
N GLU A 82 4.11 10.35 -25.92
CA GLU A 82 5.32 10.07 -26.71
C GLU A 82 6.46 9.48 -25.87
N VAL A 83 6.65 9.95 -24.64
CA VAL A 83 7.64 9.37 -23.69
C VAL A 83 7.24 7.98 -23.21
N LEU A 84 5.96 7.62 -23.27
CA LEU A 84 5.47 6.29 -22.89
C LEU A 84 5.22 5.40 -24.12
N TRP A 85 5.82 5.69 -25.27
CA TRP A 85 5.70 4.86 -26.46
C TRP A 85 7.01 4.72 -27.21
N MET A 86 7.11 3.69 -28.05
CA MET A 86 8.33 3.42 -28.82
C MET A 86 8.66 4.60 -29.73
N TRP A 87 9.91 5.06 -29.70
CA TRP A 87 10.43 6.07 -30.62
C TRP A 87 10.87 5.44 -31.94
N GLY A 88 11.21 4.15 -31.92
CA GLY A 88 11.62 3.39 -33.09
C GLY A 88 13.01 3.77 -33.59
N THR A 89 13.51 3.01 -34.56
CA THR A 89 14.77 3.33 -35.24
C THR A 89 14.55 4.55 -36.12
N PRO A 90 15.21 5.69 -35.86
CA PRO A 90 14.95 6.91 -36.61
C PRO A 90 15.44 6.76 -38.05
N PRO A 91 14.62 6.99 -39.10
CA PRO A 91 15.14 7.47 -40.35
C PRO A 91 15.22 9.01 -40.26
N GLY A 92 16.24 9.50 -39.56
CA GLY A 92 16.86 10.81 -39.85
C GLY A 92 16.05 12.11 -39.67
N ARG A 93 14.91 12.14 -38.96
CA ARG A 93 14.18 13.41 -38.71
C ARG A 93 14.56 14.13 -37.42
N CYS A 94 14.58 13.44 -36.26
CA CYS A 94 14.78 14.13 -34.99
C CYS A 94 16.22 14.63 -34.75
N GLY A 95 17.18 14.15 -35.55
CA GLY A 95 18.61 14.47 -35.41
C GLY A 95 19.28 13.89 -34.15
N CYS A 96 18.56 13.04 -33.40
CA CYS A 96 19.00 12.45 -32.16
C CYS A 96 19.93 11.25 -32.40
N ASP A 97 20.73 10.92 -31.39
CA ASP A 97 21.55 9.71 -31.36
C ASP A 97 20.65 8.46 -31.40
N SER A 98 20.97 7.50 -32.27
CA SER A 98 20.26 6.22 -32.35
C SER A 98 20.30 5.45 -31.04
N ASP A 99 21.38 5.62 -30.26
CA ASP A 99 21.55 4.93 -28.98
C ASP A 99 20.54 5.42 -27.94
N ALA A 100 20.12 6.68 -28.01
CA ALA A 100 19.10 7.24 -27.13
C ALA A 100 17.72 6.61 -27.37
N HIS A 101 17.35 6.43 -28.63
CA HIS A 101 16.12 5.75 -29.02
C HIS A 101 16.17 4.28 -28.59
N ALA A 102 17.28 3.59 -28.85
CA ALA A 102 17.44 2.19 -28.47
C ALA A 102 17.34 1.99 -26.95
N ALA A 103 17.97 2.86 -26.14
CA ALA A 103 17.89 2.81 -24.68
C ALA A 103 16.46 3.07 -24.18
N HIS A 104 15.78 4.08 -24.72
CA HIS A 104 14.39 4.38 -24.40
C HIS A 104 13.45 3.21 -24.73
N ASP A 105 13.54 2.67 -25.94
CA ASP A 105 12.70 1.59 -26.43
C ASP A 105 12.97 0.28 -25.67
N ALA A 106 14.21 0.04 -25.25
CA ALA A 106 14.57 -1.06 -24.34
C ALA A 106 13.89 -0.89 -22.97
N ALA A 107 13.84 0.34 -22.43
CA ALA A 107 13.17 0.63 -21.16
C ALA A 107 11.65 0.42 -21.23
N ILE A 108 11.01 0.86 -22.31
CA ILE A 108 9.59 0.60 -22.58
C ILE A 108 9.35 -0.92 -22.65
N SER A 109 10.19 -1.64 -23.39
CA SER A 109 10.06 -3.09 -23.58
C SER A 109 10.22 -3.86 -22.27
N ALA A 110 11.23 -3.51 -21.45
CA ALA A 110 11.47 -4.13 -20.16
C ALA A 110 10.30 -3.89 -19.17
N HIS A 111 9.75 -2.67 -19.14
CA HIS A 111 8.61 -2.34 -18.28
C HIS A 111 7.33 -3.07 -18.73
N ARG A 112 7.05 -3.08 -20.04
CA ARG A 112 5.94 -3.88 -20.62
C ARG A 112 6.07 -5.36 -20.32
N PHE A 113 7.29 -5.90 -20.37
CA PHE A 113 7.55 -7.29 -20.04
C PHE A 113 7.28 -7.57 -18.55
N ALA A 114 7.73 -6.70 -17.66
CA ALA A 114 7.44 -6.82 -16.23
C ALA A 114 5.93 -6.76 -15.92
N LEU A 115 5.18 -5.92 -16.64
CA LEU A 115 3.72 -5.88 -16.57
C LEU A 115 3.08 -7.18 -17.03
N ALA A 116 3.47 -7.72 -18.19
CA ALA A 116 2.92 -8.96 -18.71
C ALA A 116 3.23 -10.16 -17.81
N GLU A 117 4.46 -10.27 -17.30
CA GLU A 117 4.87 -11.34 -16.38
C GLU A 117 4.11 -11.29 -15.04
N THR A 118 3.65 -10.11 -14.63
CA THR A 118 2.83 -9.95 -13.43
C THR A 118 1.47 -10.65 -13.55
N GLU A 119 0.95 -10.80 -14.77
CA GLU A 119 -0.30 -11.53 -15.04
C GLU A 119 -0.10 -13.06 -15.00
N THR A 120 1.15 -13.54 -15.06
CA THR A 120 1.48 -14.97 -15.09
C THR A 120 1.64 -15.55 -13.68
N PRO A 121 0.84 -16.54 -13.27
CA PRO A 121 0.96 -17.17 -11.96
C PRO A 121 2.33 -17.84 -11.75
N GLY A 122 3.04 -17.47 -10.68
CA GLY A 122 4.30 -18.09 -10.27
C GLY A 122 5.56 -17.52 -10.93
N ALA A 123 5.45 -16.50 -11.79
CA ALA A 123 6.60 -15.81 -12.37
C ALA A 123 7.38 -15.01 -11.30
N SER A 124 8.70 -14.91 -11.49
CA SER A 124 9.56 -14.05 -10.65
C SER A 124 9.40 -12.59 -11.05
N THR A 125 8.40 -11.92 -10.49
CA THR A 125 8.02 -10.54 -10.85
C THR A 125 9.11 -9.53 -10.52
N THR A 126 9.82 -9.70 -9.41
CA THR A 126 10.76 -8.70 -8.89
C THR A 126 12.02 -8.52 -9.76
N VAL A 127 12.49 -9.58 -10.43
CA VAL A 127 13.67 -9.52 -11.30
C VAL A 127 13.40 -8.66 -12.52
N HIS A 128 12.25 -8.85 -13.16
CA HIS A 128 11.84 -8.07 -14.33
C HIS A 128 11.58 -6.60 -13.97
N TRP A 129 10.99 -6.34 -12.80
CA TRP A 129 10.82 -4.97 -12.32
C TRP A 129 12.16 -4.25 -12.07
N ARG A 130 13.17 -4.93 -11.51
CA ARG A 130 14.52 -4.35 -11.35
C ARG A 130 15.21 -4.11 -12.69
N GLU A 131 14.99 -4.97 -13.68
CA GLU A 131 15.51 -4.74 -15.03
C GLU A 131 14.85 -3.52 -15.66
N ALA A 132 13.52 -3.41 -15.60
CA ALA A 132 12.80 -2.22 -16.05
C ALA A 132 13.30 -0.94 -15.38
N ALA A 133 13.55 -0.98 -14.06
CA ALA A 133 14.14 0.14 -13.33
C ALA A 133 15.52 0.53 -13.89
N ARG A 134 16.43 -0.43 -14.08
CA ARG A 134 17.76 -0.16 -14.66
C ARG A 134 17.69 0.41 -16.07
N SER A 135 16.83 -0.15 -16.93
CA SER A 135 16.67 0.34 -18.30
C SER A 135 16.14 1.78 -18.32
N TRP A 136 15.16 2.10 -17.47
CA TRP A 136 14.65 3.47 -17.34
C TRP A 136 15.69 4.43 -16.75
N GLU A 137 16.51 3.99 -15.79
CA GLU A 137 17.61 4.80 -15.28
C GLU A 137 18.59 5.16 -16.39
N ALA A 138 19.02 4.17 -17.17
CA ALA A 138 19.94 4.36 -18.28
C ALA A 138 19.36 5.32 -19.33
N ALA A 139 18.08 5.14 -19.69
CA ALA A 139 17.40 6.01 -20.64
C ALA A 139 17.30 7.45 -20.13
N ILE A 140 16.73 7.67 -18.94
CA ILE A 140 16.46 9.03 -18.40
C ILE A 140 17.76 9.80 -18.12
N ARG A 141 18.83 9.11 -17.70
CA ARG A 141 20.13 9.75 -17.41
C ARG A 141 20.97 10.03 -18.66
N SER A 142 20.58 9.51 -19.82
CA SER A 142 21.28 9.80 -21.08
C SER A 142 21.01 11.24 -21.54
N ASP A 143 22.05 11.93 -22.02
CA ASP A 143 21.88 13.25 -22.64
C ASP A 143 20.97 13.18 -23.88
N GLY A 144 20.95 12.02 -24.54
CA GLY A 144 20.12 11.74 -25.69
C GLY A 144 18.62 11.79 -25.40
N PHE A 145 18.17 11.33 -24.23
CA PHE A 145 16.76 11.44 -23.82
C PHE A 145 16.32 12.90 -23.72
N ALA A 146 17.09 13.72 -23.00
CA ALA A 146 16.79 15.15 -22.88
C ALA A 146 16.91 15.86 -24.23
N GLY A 147 17.90 15.50 -25.04
CA GLY A 147 18.09 15.99 -26.41
C GLY A 147 16.88 15.72 -27.31
N HIS A 148 16.35 14.49 -27.27
CA HIS A 148 15.14 14.12 -28.02
C HIS A 148 13.96 15.01 -27.63
N ILE A 149 13.65 15.13 -26.34
CA ILE A 149 12.50 15.94 -25.92
C ILE A 149 12.65 17.42 -26.30
N ARG A 150 13.87 17.99 -26.23
CA ARG A 150 14.11 19.37 -26.72
C ARG A 150 13.88 19.52 -28.21
N SER A 151 14.38 18.55 -28.99
CA SER A 151 14.16 18.50 -30.45
C SER A 151 12.66 18.50 -30.73
N ARG A 152 11.90 17.65 -30.03
CA ARG A 152 10.44 17.55 -30.16
C ARG A 152 9.68 18.79 -29.72
N VAL A 153 10.11 19.45 -28.64
CA VAL A 153 9.55 20.75 -28.23
C VAL A 153 9.76 21.80 -29.33
N THR A 154 10.93 21.83 -29.95
CA THR A 154 11.26 22.74 -31.05
C THR A 154 10.45 22.43 -32.31
N GLU A 155 10.34 21.16 -32.70
CA GLU A 155 9.60 20.73 -33.89
C GLU A 155 8.09 20.99 -33.77
N LEU A 156 7.51 20.87 -32.57
CA LEU A 156 6.10 21.14 -32.34
C LEU A 156 5.77 22.65 -32.35
N ASP A 157 6.77 23.50 -32.10
CA ASP A 157 6.72 24.98 -32.13
C ASP A 157 5.43 25.54 -31.51
N ASP A 158 5.10 25.10 -30.29
CA ASP A 158 3.90 25.52 -29.58
C ASP A 158 4.30 26.35 -28.35
N PRO A 159 3.74 27.56 -28.16
CA PRO A 159 4.11 28.45 -27.06
C PRO A 159 3.78 27.89 -25.66
N ARG A 160 2.99 26.81 -25.58
CA ARG A 160 2.69 26.11 -24.32
C ARG A 160 3.80 25.12 -23.93
N LEU A 161 4.74 24.81 -24.82
CA LEU A 161 5.89 23.97 -24.55
C LEU A 161 7.12 24.82 -24.27
N SER A 162 7.88 24.45 -23.24
CA SER A 162 9.16 25.06 -22.90
C SER A 162 10.06 23.99 -22.26
N GLU A 163 11.30 24.36 -21.97
CA GLU A 163 12.27 23.50 -21.27
C GLU A 163 11.74 22.97 -19.93
N SER A 164 10.78 23.66 -19.30
CA SER A 164 10.13 23.21 -18.05
C SER A 164 9.45 21.83 -18.20
N VAL A 165 9.14 21.41 -19.42
CA VAL A 165 8.59 20.07 -19.69
C VAL A 165 9.56 18.98 -19.24
N LEU A 166 10.86 19.16 -19.43
CA LEU A 166 11.86 18.19 -18.96
C LEU A 166 11.84 18.03 -17.46
N THR A 167 11.80 19.14 -16.70
CA THR A 167 11.70 19.09 -15.24
C THR A 167 10.45 18.33 -14.81
N VAL A 168 9.30 18.61 -15.45
CA VAL A 168 8.04 17.91 -15.15
C VAL A 168 8.14 16.42 -15.50
N LEU A 169 8.76 16.05 -16.62
CA LEU A 169 8.97 14.65 -16.97
C LEU A 169 9.88 13.96 -15.95
N SER A 170 11.02 14.56 -15.58
CA SER A 170 11.95 14.00 -14.59
C SER A 170 11.31 13.81 -13.21
N ASP A 171 10.39 14.70 -12.81
CA ASP A 171 9.71 14.61 -11.51
C ASP A 171 8.53 13.61 -11.52
N GLU A 172 7.77 13.54 -12.61
CA GLU A 172 6.50 12.80 -12.64
C GLU A 172 6.62 11.42 -13.32
N LEU A 173 7.48 11.27 -14.32
CA LEU A 173 7.63 10.01 -15.05
C LEU A 173 7.95 8.82 -14.13
N PRO A 174 8.88 8.92 -13.16
CA PRO A 174 9.14 7.80 -12.26
C PRO A 174 7.91 7.40 -11.44
N LEU A 175 7.04 8.36 -11.06
CA LEU A 175 5.80 8.07 -10.35
C LEU A 175 4.81 7.28 -11.22
N VAL A 176 4.70 7.64 -12.51
CA VAL A 176 3.87 6.92 -13.48
C VAL A 176 4.36 5.48 -13.64
N LEU A 177 5.67 5.30 -13.79
CA LEU A 177 6.28 4.00 -14.01
C LEU A 177 6.17 3.10 -12.78
N VAL A 178 6.16 3.68 -11.57
CA VAL A 178 5.99 2.93 -10.32
C VAL A 178 4.52 2.62 -10.00
N GLY A 179 3.56 3.35 -10.56
CA GLY A 179 2.13 3.15 -10.35
C GLY A 179 1.66 1.69 -10.41
N PRO A 180 2.00 0.93 -11.47
CA PRO A 180 1.66 -0.48 -11.56
C PRO A 180 2.27 -1.37 -10.47
N LEU A 181 3.50 -1.11 -10.01
CA LEU A 181 4.12 -1.87 -8.91
C LEU A 181 3.34 -1.64 -7.61
N LEU A 182 2.83 -0.43 -7.40
CA LEU A 182 2.04 -0.09 -6.21
C LEU A 182 0.70 -0.84 -6.21
N ALA A 183 0.00 -0.83 -7.34
CA ALA A 183 -1.22 -1.62 -7.50
C ALA A 183 -0.95 -3.13 -7.31
N LEU A 184 0.20 -3.61 -7.77
CA LEU A 184 0.61 -5.00 -7.55
C LEU A 184 0.89 -5.30 -6.08
N ALA A 185 1.61 -4.42 -5.38
CA ALA A 185 1.92 -4.57 -3.96
C ALA A 185 0.65 -4.58 -3.10
N GLU A 186 -0.36 -3.80 -3.46
CA GLU A 186 -1.68 -3.79 -2.80
C GLU A 186 -2.46 -5.10 -3.04
N SER A 187 -2.40 -5.64 -4.26
CA SER A 187 -3.15 -6.85 -4.63
C SER A 187 -2.48 -8.17 -4.23
N ARG A 188 -1.18 -8.15 -3.90
CA ARG A 188 -0.35 -9.34 -3.61
C ARG A 188 0.45 -9.17 -2.30
N PRO A 189 -0.19 -9.31 -1.12
CA PRO A 189 0.46 -9.12 0.19
C PRO A 189 1.69 -10.01 0.41
N GLU A 190 1.75 -11.18 -0.23
CA GLU A 190 2.87 -12.10 -0.13
C GLU A 190 4.14 -11.63 -0.85
N LEU A 191 4.02 -10.72 -1.83
CA LEU A 191 5.14 -10.12 -2.56
C LEU A 191 5.41 -8.66 -2.15
N GLN A 192 4.56 -8.11 -1.28
CA GLN A 192 4.51 -6.69 -0.99
C GLN A 192 5.85 -6.12 -0.51
N GLN A 193 6.56 -6.84 0.37
CA GLN A 193 7.86 -6.42 0.88
C GLN A 193 8.90 -6.33 -0.24
N ASP A 194 9.01 -7.37 -1.07
CA ASP A 194 9.96 -7.39 -2.18
C ASP A 194 9.66 -6.30 -3.21
N LEU A 195 8.37 -6.00 -3.45
CA LEU A 195 7.96 -4.91 -4.34
C LEU A 195 8.28 -3.53 -3.76
N TYR A 196 8.12 -3.33 -2.45
CA TYR A 196 8.56 -2.12 -1.78
C TYR A 196 10.09 -1.95 -1.80
N ASP A 197 10.86 -3.05 -1.73
CA ASP A 197 12.30 -3.00 -1.98
C ASP A 197 12.61 -2.47 -3.38
N VAL A 198 11.93 -2.98 -4.41
CA VAL A 198 12.09 -2.49 -5.79
C VAL A 198 11.72 -1.02 -5.94
N ILE A 199 10.63 -0.57 -5.30
CA ILE A 199 10.20 0.84 -5.34
C ILE A 199 11.26 1.75 -4.69
N ARG A 200 11.89 1.30 -3.59
CA ARG A 200 12.98 2.05 -2.93
C ARG A 200 14.22 2.12 -3.81
N GLU A 201 14.47 1.11 -4.62
CA GLU A 201 15.60 1.05 -5.57
C GLU A 201 15.31 1.78 -6.89
N TRP A 202 14.05 2.13 -7.17
CA TRP A 202 13.65 2.72 -8.45
C TRP A 202 14.37 4.06 -8.73
N PRO A 203 14.83 4.31 -9.98
CA PRO A 203 15.56 5.52 -10.33
C PRO A 203 14.64 6.74 -10.32
N MET A 204 14.64 7.47 -9.22
CA MET A 204 13.94 8.73 -9.08
C MET A 204 14.66 9.65 -8.09
N PRO A 205 14.46 10.97 -8.17
CA PRO A 205 15.02 11.90 -7.18
C PRO A 205 14.59 11.52 -5.75
N ASP A 206 15.50 11.60 -4.78
CA ASP A 206 15.21 11.22 -3.39
C ASP A 206 13.98 11.94 -2.82
N ALA A 207 13.83 13.24 -3.11
CA ALA A 207 12.67 14.02 -2.68
C ALA A 207 11.33 13.53 -3.29
N VAL A 208 11.35 12.94 -4.49
CA VAL A 208 10.18 12.32 -5.13
C VAL A 208 9.90 10.97 -4.48
N ARG A 209 10.94 10.17 -4.24
CA ARG A 209 10.84 8.88 -3.55
C ARG A 209 10.27 9.01 -2.14
N GLU A 210 10.82 9.91 -1.33
CA GLU A 210 10.35 10.16 0.03
C GLU A 210 8.89 10.62 0.06
N ARG A 211 8.52 11.51 -0.87
CA ARG A 211 7.13 11.97 -1.01
C ARG A 211 6.19 10.83 -1.38
N LEU A 212 6.58 9.96 -2.31
CA LEU A 212 5.80 8.81 -2.71
C LEU A 212 5.61 7.85 -1.52
N LEU A 213 6.69 7.48 -0.84
CA LEU A 213 6.62 6.58 0.32
C LEU A 213 5.79 7.17 1.45
N GLU A 214 5.88 8.48 1.69
CA GLU A 214 5.04 9.17 2.68
C GLU A 214 3.56 9.20 2.28
N GLN A 215 3.25 9.40 0.99
CA GLN A 215 1.88 9.33 0.47
C GLN A 215 1.27 7.94 0.65
N LEU A 216 2.04 6.89 0.37
CA LEU A 216 1.63 5.50 0.56
C LEU A 216 1.43 5.13 2.03
N ALA A 217 2.33 5.60 2.90
CA ALA A 217 2.26 5.33 4.32
C ALA A 217 1.16 6.11 5.05
N THR A 218 0.69 7.24 4.49
CA THR A 218 -0.32 8.09 5.14
C THR A 218 -1.60 7.34 5.50
N PRO A 219 -2.33 6.68 4.58
CA PRO A 219 -3.57 5.97 4.92
C PRO A 219 -3.33 4.82 5.91
N LEU A 220 -2.22 4.08 5.77
CA LEU A 220 -1.85 3.01 6.70
C LEU A 220 -1.61 3.55 8.11
N ARG A 221 -0.92 4.69 8.21
CA ARG A 221 -0.61 5.35 9.48
C ARG A 221 -1.86 5.89 10.15
N GLU A 222 -2.71 6.58 9.41
CA GLU A 222 -3.98 7.10 9.92
C GLU A 222 -4.90 5.95 10.39
N GLY A 223 -4.99 4.87 9.62
CA GLY A 223 -5.72 3.66 10.00
C GLY A 223 -5.16 3.00 11.26
N ALA A 224 -3.84 2.86 11.37
CA ALA A 224 -3.17 2.31 12.55
C ALA A 224 -3.37 3.18 13.80
N ILE A 225 -3.30 4.51 13.67
CA ILE A 225 -3.54 5.45 14.77
C ILE A 225 -5.00 5.35 15.24
N ALA A 226 -5.97 5.39 14.33
CA ALA A 226 -7.39 5.25 14.68
C ALA A 226 -7.69 3.89 15.35
N ALA A 227 -7.09 2.82 14.84
CA ALA A 227 -7.21 1.49 15.44
C ALA A 227 -6.59 1.42 16.86
N LEU A 228 -5.45 2.08 17.06
CA LEU A 228 -4.81 2.21 18.38
C LEU A 228 -5.68 3.00 19.35
N ASP A 229 -6.22 4.14 18.95
CA ASP A 229 -7.08 4.96 19.80
C ASP A 229 -8.33 4.18 20.24
N ALA A 230 -8.94 3.42 19.32
CA ALA A 230 -10.05 2.52 19.65
C ALA A 230 -9.62 1.40 20.62
N ALA A 231 -8.45 0.80 20.44
CA ALA A 231 -7.92 -0.23 21.33
C ALA A 231 -7.60 0.32 22.74
N TYR A 232 -7.07 1.54 22.83
CA TYR A 232 -6.91 2.25 24.11
C TYR A 232 -8.26 2.47 24.79
N GLY A 233 -9.29 2.90 24.06
CA GLY A 233 -10.65 3.02 24.60
C GLY A 233 -11.18 1.72 25.19
N MET A 234 -10.96 0.58 24.51
CA MET A 234 -11.33 -0.75 25.03
C MET A 234 -10.57 -1.11 26.31
N PHE A 235 -9.26 -0.82 26.36
CA PHE A 235 -8.43 -1.05 27.52
C PHE A 235 -8.93 -0.24 28.75
N GLU A 236 -9.23 1.04 28.57
CA GLU A 236 -9.74 1.91 29.65
C GLU A 236 -11.12 1.46 30.17
N LEU A 237 -11.96 0.90 29.31
CA LEU A 237 -13.23 0.27 29.69
C LEU A 237 -13.05 -1.10 30.39
N GLY A 238 -11.81 -1.57 30.54
CA GLY A 238 -11.48 -2.83 31.21
C GLY A 238 -11.49 -4.05 30.31
N ASP A 239 -11.70 -3.88 29.00
CA ASP A 239 -11.64 -4.95 27.99
C ASP A 239 -10.25 -5.03 27.33
N PHE A 240 -9.25 -5.32 28.17
CA PHE A 240 -7.85 -5.41 27.75
C PHE A 240 -7.55 -6.64 26.86
N ARG A 241 -8.42 -7.67 26.88
CA ARG A 241 -8.26 -8.85 25.99
C ARG A 241 -8.61 -8.50 24.56
N THR A 242 -9.76 -7.84 24.34
CA THR A 242 -10.14 -7.37 23.00
C THR A 242 -9.18 -6.30 22.50
N ALA A 243 -8.72 -5.41 23.39
CA ALA A 243 -7.68 -4.43 23.05
C ALA A 243 -6.40 -5.09 22.54
N ALA A 244 -5.85 -6.08 23.27
CA ALA A 244 -4.65 -6.81 22.85
C ALA A 244 -4.86 -7.59 21.55
N GLN A 245 -6.01 -8.25 21.38
CA GLN A 245 -6.36 -8.96 20.15
C GLN A 245 -6.42 -8.02 18.94
N ARG A 246 -6.94 -6.80 19.13
CA ARG A 246 -6.95 -5.77 18.08
C ARG A 246 -5.53 -5.30 17.73
N VAL A 247 -4.63 -5.22 18.71
CA VAL A 247 -3.22 -4.92 18.43
C VAL A 247 -2.58 -6.03 17.61
N ASP A 248 -2.69 -7.28 18.05
CA ASP A 248 -2.13 -8.45 17.36
C ASP A 248 -2.67 -8.62 15.93
N LYS A 249 -4.00 -8.62 15.78
CA LYS A 249 -4.65 -8.99 14.50
C LYS A 249 -4.70 -7.87 13.47
N SER A 250 -4.57 -6.61 13.86
CA SER A 250 -4.79 -5.47 12.95
C SER A 250 -3.67 -4.43 13.01
N ILE A 251 -3.31 -3.97 14.21
CA ILE A 251 -2.33 -2.88 14.33
C ILE A 251 -0.91 -3.38 14.03
N ALA A 252 -0.51 -4.55 14.56
CA ALA A 252 0.83 -5.10 14.36
C ALA A 252 1.14 -5.36 12.87
N PRO A 253 0.25 -6.00 12.06
CA PRO A 253 0.41 -6.08 10.62
C PRO A 253 0.59 -4.71 9.95
N ALA A 254 -0.28 -3.74 10.24
CA ALA A 254 -0.19 -2.41 9.66
C ALA A 254 1.12 -1.69 10.04
N THR A 255 1.63 -1.89 11.26
CA THR A 255 2.93 -1.33 11.67
C THR A 255 4.13 -2.02 11.03
N ARG A 256 4.03 -3.31 10.67
CA ARG A 256 5.06 -4.01 9.89
C ARG A 256 5.10 -3.50 8.45
N GLU A 257 3.93 -3.25 7.88
CA GLU A 257 3.80 -2.63 6.55
C GLU A 257 4.37 -1.20 6.54
N LEU A 258 4.04 -0.40 7.56
CA LEU A 258 4.63 0.93 7.74
C LEU A 258 6.16 0.88 7.90
N GLU A 259 6.70 -0.13 8.60
CA GLU A 259 8.15 -0.31 8.75
C GLU A 259 8.83 -0.65 7.41
N ALA A 260 8.17 -1.45 6.57
CA ALA A 260 8.68 -1.82 5.24
C ALA A 260 8.72 -0.62 4.27
N LEU A 261 7.76 0.30 4.39
CA LEU A 261 7.68 1.53 3.60
C LEU A 261 8.60 2.63 4.15
N LEU A 262 8.51 2.88 5.46
CA LEU A 262 9.14 3.99 6.17
C LEU A 262 9.78 3.48 7.47
N PRO A 263 11.00 2.94 7.40
CA PRO A 263 11.68 2.35 8.56
C PRO A 263 11.74 3.30 9.75
N ALA A 264 11.35 2.83 10.93
CA ALA A 264 11.28 3.65 12.14
C ALA A 264 12.63 4.28 12.52
N ALA A 265 13.75 3.66 12.12
CA ALA A 265 15.10 4.20 12.29
C ALA A 265 15.31 5.57 11.62
N ARG A 266 14.56 5.87 10.55
CA ARG A 266 14.64 7.14 9.81
C ARG A 266 13.36 7.97 9.90
N HIS A 267 12.24 7.35 10.28
CA HIS A 267 10.92 7.98 10.27
C HIS A 267 10.29 7.99 11.68
N PRO A 268 10.44 9.09 12.44
CA PRO A 268 9.94 9.20 13.82
C PRO A 268 8.44 8.92 13.96
N ARG A 269 7.63 9.25 12.94
CA ARG A 269 6.18 8.98 12.95
C ARG A 269 5.87 7.49 12.99
N THR A 270 6.63 6.66 12.26
CA THR A 270 6.48 5.20 12.29
C THR A 270 6.88 4.67 13.67
N ALA A 271 8.00 5.15 14.21
CA ALA A 271 8.47 4.78 15.55
C ALA A 271 7.40 5.05 16.63
N VAL A 272 6.74 6.22 16.58
CA VAL A 272 5.68 6.59 17.53
C VAL A 272 4.49 5.61 17.49
N VAL A 273 4.01 5.24 16.30
CA VAL A 273 2.88 4.30 16.18
C VAL A 273 3.26 2.92 16.75
N ARG A 274 4.48 2.45 16.44
CA ARG A 274 5.02 1.18 16.92
C ARG A 274 5.19 1.15 18.45
N ASP A 275 5.81 2.18 19.02
CA ASP A 275 5.99 2.30 20.48
C ASP A 275 4.66 2.40 21.22
N ARG A 276 3.66 3.11 20.65
CA ARG A 276 2.30 3.18 21.23
C ARG A 276 1.62 1.80 21.25
N ALA A 277 1.78 1.01 20.20
CA ALA A 277 1.26 -0.36 20.11
C ALA A 277 1.94 -1.31 21.10
N ALA A 278 3.28 -1.27 21.16
CA ALA A 278 4.07 -2.03 22.13
C ALA A 278 3.69 -1.70 23.57
N THR A 279 3.54 -0.40 23.88
CA THR A 279 3.11 0.08 25.21
C THR A 279 1.73 -0.44 25.58
N LEU A 280 0.77 -0.43 24.65
CA LEU A 280 -0.58 -0.95 24.91
C LEU A 280 -0.56 -2.45 25.19
N LEU A 281 0.16 -3.24 24.40
CA LEU A 281 0.32 -4.69 24.66
C LEU A 281 0.95 -4.97 26.03
N GLY A 282 2.00 -4.23 26.41
CA GLY A 282 2.60 -4.35 27.74
C GLY A 282 1.61 -4.03 28.87
N LYS A 283 0.77 -2.99 28.70
CA LYS A 283 -0.31 -2.67 29.65
C LYS A 283 -1.36 -3.78 29.72
N CYS A 284 -1.79 -4.33 28.58
CA CYS A 284 -2.75 -5.44 28.52
C CYS A 284 -2.21 -6.70 29.21
N ALA A 285 -0.94 -7.05 28.93
CA ALA A 285 -0.26 -8.19 29.55
C ALA A 285 -0.17 -8.03 31.08
N HIS A 286 0.25 -6.85 31.56
CA HIS A 286 0.27 -6.55 32.99
C HIS A 286 -1.11 -6.71 33.63
N ARG A 287 -2.16 -6.13 33.02
CA ARG A 287 -3.54 -6.23 33.52
C ARG A 287 -4.06 -7.66 33.56
N LEU A 288 -3.70 -8.48 32.57
CA LEU A 288 -4.03 -9.91 32.51
C LEU A 288 -3.40 -10.68 33.67
N VAL A 289 -2.11 -10.46 33.92
CA VAL A 289 -1.39 -11.10 35.05
C VAL A 289 -1.95 -10.63 36.40
N SER A 290 -2.19 -9.33 36.57
CA SER A 290 -2.74 -8.78 37.83
C SER A 290 -4.15 -9.28 38.15
N ARG A 291 -4.97 -9.59 37.15
CA ARG A 291 -6.32 -10.17 37.33
C ARG A 291 -6.33 -11.70 37.39
N SER A 292 -5.18 -12.34 37.22
CA SER A 292 -5.10 -13.81 37.27
C SER A 292 -5.27 -14.34 38.70
N PRO A 293 -5.83 -15.55 38.90
CA PRO A 293 -6.00 -16.15 40.22
C PRO A 293 -4.68 -16.17 40.99
N HIS A 294 -4.73 -15.89 42.30
CA HIS A 294 -3.51 -15.85 43.12
C HIS A 294 -2.80 -17.21 43.08
N PRO A 295 -1.45 -17.29 43.01
CA PRO A 295 -0.71 -18.56 42.93
C PRO A 295 -0.96 -19.53 44.10
N LYS A 296 -1.56 -19.06 45.19
CA LYS A 296 -1.97 -19.90 46.34
C LYS A 296 -3.35 -20.56 46.15
N GLN A 297 -4.13 -20.16 45.15
CA GLN A 297 -5.44 -20.72 44.85
C GLN A 297 -5.27 -21.91 43.90
N ILE A 298 -5.13 -23.12 44.46
CA ILE A 298 -4.88 -24.35 43.69
C ILE A 298 -5.86 -24.52 42.52
N ALA A 299 -7.17 -24.32 42.77
CA ALA A 299 -8.21 -24.43 41.74
C ALA A 299 -8.06 -23.43 40.57
N GLY A 300 -7.36 -22.31 40.79
CA GLY A 300 -7.13 -21.27 39.79
C GLY A 300 -5.82 -21.40 39.02
N LEU A 301 -4.94 -22.35 39.38
CA LEU A 301 -3.63 -22.51 38.75
C LEU A 301 -3.68 -22.78 37.24
N PRO A 302 -4.61 -23.61 36.69
CA PRO A 302 -4.71 -23.81 35.25
C PRO A 302 -5.01 -22.50 34.50
N GLN A 303 -5.94 -21.70 35.03
CA GLN A 303 -6.28 -20.40 34.44
C GLN A 303 -5.14 -19.39 34.57
N ARG A 304 -4.41 -19.38 35.71
CA ARG A 304 -3.22 -18.54 35.87
C ARG A 304 -2.16 -18.88 34.84
N ARG A 305 -1.86 -20.17 34.63
CA ARG A 305 -0.91 -20.63 33.60
C ARG A 305 -1.30 -20.12 32.21
N ALA A 306 -2.57 -20.32 31.81
CA ALA A 306 -3.06 -19.85 30.51
C ALA A 306 -2.95 -18.31 30.35
N ASN A 307 -3.21 -17.56 31.41
CA ASN A 307 -3.07 -16.10 31.38
C ASN A 307 -1.61 -15.64 31.30
N LEU A 308 -0.69 -16.33 31.99
CA LEU A 308 0.75 -16.05 31.93
C LEU A 308 1.32 -16.36 30.56
N ASP A 309 0.93 -17.48 29.96
CA ASP A 309 1.31 -17.88 28.60
C ASP A 309 0.89 -16.83 27.57
N GLN A 310 -0.39 -16.43 27.61
CA GLN A 310 -0.91 -15.37 26.74
C GLN A 310 -0.26 -14.00 26.98
N ALA A 311 0.05 -13.66 28.23
CA ALA A 311 0.76 -12.42 28.55
C ALA A 311 2.19 -12.42 27.98
N ALA A 312 2.88 -13.57 28.01
CA ALA A 312 4.20 -13.73 27.41
C ALA A 312 4.15 -13.54 25.90
N ASP A 313 3.15 -14.12 25.22
CA ASP A 313 2.95 -13.93 23.77
C ASP A 313 2.76 -12.44 23.40
N TRP A 314 1.90 -11.73 24.14
CA TRP A 314 1.71 -10.29 23.93
C TRP A 314 2.97 -9.47 24.15
N LEU A 315 3.80 -9.84 25.13
CA LEU A 315 5.07 -9.16 25.40
C LEU A 315 6.12 -9.44 24.33
N ARG A 316 6.14 -10.64 23.72
CA ARG A 316 7.00 -10.94 22.56
C ARG A 316 6.63 -10.08 21.36
N ILE A 317 5.34 -9.98 21.03
CA ILE A 317 4.85 -9.08 19.99
C ILE A 317 5.21 -7.62 20.32
N ALA A 318 5.05 -7.20 21.58
CA ALA A 318 5.44 -5.85 21.99
C ALA A 318 6.94 -5.57 21.78
N LEU A 319 7.81 -6.56 22.03
CA LEU A 319 9.25 -6.47 21.80
C LEU A 319 9.62 -6.42 20.31
N GLU A 320 8.83 -7.03 19.43
CA GLU A 320 9.01 -6.90 17.97
C GLU A 320 8.63 -5.50 17.49
N LEU A 321 7.67 -4.85 18.14
CA LEU A 321 7.17 -3.53 17.75
C LEU A 321 8.03 -2.39 18.30
N VAL A 322 8.48 -2.48 19.55
CA VAL A 322 9.17 -1.38 20.25
C VAL A 322 10.46 -0.93 19.55
N VAL A 323 10.65 0.38 19.50
CA VAL A 323 11.83 1.04 18.92
C VAL A 323 12.64 1.75 20.00
N ALA A 324 11.99 2.37 20.98
CA ALA A 324 12.66 3.11 22.04
C ALA A 324 13.44 2.19 23.02
N PRO A 325 14.76 2.38 23.21
CA PRO A 325 15.60 1.48 24.02
C PRO A 325 15.11 1.29 25.46
N GLU A 326 14.64 2.36 26.11
CA GLU A 326 14.11 2.31 27.48
C GLU A 326 12.84 1.45 27.58
N SER A 327 11.97 1.54 26.57
CA SER A 327 10.75 0.74 26.50
C SER A 327 11.09 -0.73 26.23
N THR A 328 12.10 -1.00 25.40
CA THR A 328 12.61 -2.35 25.14
C THR A 328 13.08 -3.02 26.42
N GLU A 329 13.91 -2.34 27.21
CA GLU A 329 14.44 -2.91 28.46
C GLU A 329 13.33 -3.20 29.48
N LYS A 330 12.38 -2.27 29.60
CA LYS A 330 11.19 -2.46 30.42
C LYS A 330 10.36 -3.68 30.00
N LEU A 331 10.10 -3.84 28.69
CA LEU A 331 9.34 -4.98 28.16
C LEU A 331 10.09 -6.30 28.34
N ARG A 332 11.42 -6.33 28.18
CA ARG A 332 12.25 -7.52 28.46
C ARG A 332 12.17 -7.92 29.92
N THR A 333 12.30 -6.95 30.84
CA THR A 333 12.17 -7.19 32.27
C THR A 333 10.80 -7.78 32.62
N GLN A 334 9.74 -7.25 32.01
CA GLN A 334 8.37 -7.77 32.19
C GLN A 334 8.23 -9.19 31.65
N LEU A 335 8.76 -9.49 30.45
CA LEU A 335 8.70 -10.82 29.84
C LEU A 335 9.42 -11.85 30.71
N THR A 336 10.65 -11.58 31.14
CA THR A 336 11.43 -12.46 32.03
C THR A 336 10.67 -12.75 33.33
N GLY A 337 10.01 -11.74 33.90
CA GLY A 337 9.18 -11.91 35.10
C GLY A 337 7.99 -12.84 34.87
N VAL A 338 7.26 -12.66 33.77
CA VAL A 338 6.12 -13.50 33.38
C VAL A 338 6.55 -14.94 33.09
N GLU A 339 7.67 -15.13 32.39
CA GLU A 339 8.20 -16.47 32.05
C GLU A 339 8.69 -17.22 33.29
N SER A 340 9.35 -16.53 34.22
CA SER A 340 9.73 -17.11 35.52
C SER A 340 8.49 -17.58 36.28
N GLU A 341 7.45 -16.75 36.35
CA GLU A 341 6.22 -17.11 37.05
C GLU A 341 5.45 -18.24 36.35
N LEU A 342 5.47 -18.28 35.01
CA LEU A 342 4.89 -19.35 34.21
C LEU A 342 5.57 -20.69 34.52
N ALA A 343 6.90 -20.69 34.64
CA ALA A 343 7.68 -21.88 35.01
C ALA A 343 7.35 -22.36 36.43
N ASP A 344 7.21 -21.45 37.39
CA ASP A 344 6.79 -21.77 38.76
C ASP A 344 5.38 -22.35 38.82
N THR A 345 4.44 -21.73 38.12
CA THR A 345 3.04 -22.19 38.04
C THR A 345 2.94 -23.56 37.39
N THR A 346 3.74 -23.82 36.36
CA THR A 346 3.81 -25.13 35.70
C THR A 346 4.35 -26.19 36.65
N ARG A 347 5.46 -25.93 37.36
CA ARG A 347 6.00 -26.83 38.39
C ARG A 347 4.98 -27.13 39.50
N ALA A 348 4.19 -26.14 39.91
CA ALA A 348 3.15 -26.34 40.92
C ALA A 348 2.02 -27.25 40.43
N LEU A 349 1.57 -27.08 39.18
CA LEU A 349 0.59 -27.97 38.56
C LEU A 349 1.13 -29.40 38.42
N ASP A 350 2.38 -29.56 37.98
CA ASP A 350 3.01 -30.87 37.82
C ASP A 350 3.04 -31.64 39.16
N ARG A 351 3.40 -30.96 40.26
CA ARG A 351 3.37 -31.56 41.61
C ARG A 351 1.98 -32.04 42.05
N LEU A 352 0.92 -31.40 41.57
CA LEU A 352 -0.46 -31.79 41.87
C LEU A 352 -0.94 -32.95 40.99
N THR A 353 -0.39 -33.08 39.77
CA THR A 353 -0.74 -34.15 38.84
C THR A 353 0.13 -35.40 38.99
N MET A 354 1.29 -35.31 39.64
CA MET A 354 2.10 -36.48 39.94
C MET A 354 1.24 -37.46 40.75
N PRO A 355 1.06 -38.70 40.27
CA PRO A 355 0.27 -39.69 40.99
C PRO A 355 0.89 -39.78 42.39
N THR A 356 0.09 -39.56 43.42
CA THR A 356 0.48 -39.92 44.78
C THR A 356 0.96 -41.34 44.67
N HIS A 357 2.28 -41.56 44.84
CA HIS A 357 2.86 -42.90 44.87
C HIS A 357 1.89 -43.75 45.67
N PRO A 358 1.32 -44.83 45.09
CA PRO A 358 0.39 -45.65 45.82
C PRO A 358 1.09 -45.98 47.13
N LEU A 359 0.53 -45.48 48.24
CA LEU A 359 1.00 -45.87 49.56
C LEU A 359 1.08 -47.39 49.52
N PRO A 360 2.19 -48.01 49.93
CA PRO A 360 2.29 -49.46 49.93
C PRO A 360 1.16 -49.99 50.83
N LEU A 361 0.05 -50.38 50.20
CA LEU A 361 -1.17 -50.87 50.86
C LEU A 361 -1.04 -52.35 51.24
N THR A 362 0.16 -52.90 51.19
CA THR A 362 0.47 -54.16 51.87
C THR A 362 1.14 -53.83 53.19
N PRO A 363 0.42 -53.81 54.32
CA PRO A 363 1.08 -54.01 55.60
C PRO A 363 1.86 -55.31 55.50
N ASP A 364 3.15 -55.25 55.83
CA ASP A 364 3.97 -56.43 56.04
C ASP A 364 3.25 -57.35 57.05
N PRO A 365 2.77 -58.53 56.63
CA PRO A 365 2.04 -59.45 57.53
C PRO A 365 2.92 -59.97 58.68
N ALA A 366 4.24 -59.69 58.69
CA ALA A 366 5.15 -60.12 59.73
C ALA A 366 5.21 -59.23 60.99
N ARG A 367 4.47 -58.10 61.05
CA ARG A 367 4.44 -57.22 62.23
C ARG A 367 3.03 -57.04 62.80
N LEU A 368 2.51 -58.08 63.45
CA LEU A 368 1.37 -58.01 64.36
C LEU A 368 1.87 -58.06 65.82
N PRO A 369 1.83 -56.96 66.60
CA PRO A 369 1.76 -57.08 68.04
C PRO A 369 0.35 -57.56 68.42
N ALA A 370 0.31 -58.66 69.14
CA ALA A 370 -0.90 -59.22 69.72
C ALA A 370 -1.54 -58.24 70.71
N THR A 371 -2.87 -58.32 70.80
CA THR A 371 -3.77 -57.75 71.82
C THR A 371 -4.22 -56.29 71.64
N LEU A 372 -5.43 -56.14 71.09
CA LEU A 372 -6.32 -55.02 71.36
C LEU A 372 -7.66 -55.54 71.92
N PRO A 373 -8.27 -54.84 72.90
CA PRO A 373 -9.50 -55.23 73.58
C PRO A 373 -10.77 -54.95 72.76
N PRO A 374 -11.94 -55.51 73.15
CA PRO A 374 -13.16 -55.48 72.34
C PRO A 374 -13.77 -54.08 72.20
N VAL A 375 -14.01 -53.67 70.96
CA VAL A 375 -14.69 -52.43 70.58
C VAL A 375 -16.20 -52.60 70.72
N GLY A 376 -16.80 -51.70 71.51
CA GLY A 376 -18.24 -51.58 71.69
C GLY A 376 -18.95 -51.08 70.43
N ARG A 377 -20.13 -51.66 70.17
CA ARG A 377 -21.07 -51.28 69.11
C ARG A 377 -21.47 -49.80 69.26
N GLN A 378 -21.05 -48.95 68.33
CA GLN A 378 -21.69 -47.66 68.11
C GLN A 378 -22.67 -47.73 66.93
N ARG A 379 -23.89 -47.24 67.22
CA ARG A 379 -25.04 -47.17 66.32
C ARG A 379 -24.80 -46.16 65.20
N THR A 380 -25.16 -46.57 63.99
CA THR A 380 -25.32 -45.72 62.81
C THR A 380 -26.52 -44.79 62.95
N PRO A 381 -26.40 -43.49 62.64
CA PRO A 381 -27.56 -42.65 62.38
C PRO A 381 -28.00 -42.77 60.91
N VAL A 382 -29.31 -42.94 60.75
CA VAL A 382 -30.04 -42.94 59.47
C VAL A 382 -29.98 -41.54 58.86
N ALA A 383 -29.37 -41.42 57.68
CA ALA A 383 -29.42 -40.19 56.89
C ALA A 383 -30.65 -40.22 55.95
N THR A 384 -31.58 -39.32 56.23
CA THR A 384 -32.76 -38.99 55.42
C THR A 384 -32.38 -38.54 54.01
N ALA A 385 -32.95 -39.23 53.01
CA ALA A 385 -32.86 -38.88 51.60
C ALA A 385 -33.57 -37.54 51.32
N ARG A 386 -32.82 -36.53 50.85
CA ARG A 386 -33.37 -35.30 50.26
C ARG A 386 -33.52 -35.49 48.76
N ARG A 387 -34.76 -35.45 48.27
CA ARG A 387 -35.12 -35.41 46.84
C ARG A 387 -34.46 -34.22 46.14
N MET A 388 -33.77 -34.46 45.03
CA MET A 388 -33.47 -33.45 44.02
C MET A 388 -34.72 -33.20 43.15
N PRO A 389 -35.02 -31.96 42.74
CA PRO A 389 -35.96 -31.69 41.67
C PRO A 389 -35.31 -31.94 40.29
N SER A 390 -36.11 -32.44 39.35
CA SER A 390 -35.70 -32.84 38.00
C SER A 390 -35.34 -31.65 37.12
N LEU A 391 -34.29 -31.83 36.32
CA LEU A 391 -33.93 -30.99 35.18
C LEU A 391 -34.79 -31.39 33.97
N THR A 392 -35.88 -30.67 33.75
CA THR A 392 -36.57 -30.58 32.45
C THR A 392 -37.10 -29.16 32.34
N ASP A 393 -36.93 -28.58 31.15
CA ASP A 393 -37.34 -27.24 30.70
C ASP A 393 -36.35 -26.09 30.88
N LEU A 394 -35.39 -25.99 29.97
CA LEU A 394 -34.98 -24.70 29.40
C LEU A 394 -34.66 -24.86 27.90
N ARG A 395 -35.63 -24.48 27.05
CA ARG A 395 -35.40 -24.17 25.63
C ARG A 395 -34.56 -22.90 25.53
N PRO A 396 -33.54 -22.83 24.64
CA PRO A 396 -32.86 -21.57 24.36
C PRO A 396 -33.71 -20.71 23.40
N PRO A 397 -33.71 -19.37 23.55
CA PRO A 397 -34.33 -18.48 22.57
C PRO A 397 -33.42 -18.36 21.33
N VAL A 398 -34.00 -18.62 20.17
CA VAL A 398 -33.47 -18.27 18.86
C VAL A 398 -33.39 -16.75 18.76
N ARG A 399 -32.21 -16.19 18.44
CA ARG A 399 -32.08 -14.81 17.95
C ARG A 399 -31.54 -14.82 16.52
N PRO A 400 -32.11 -14.02 15.61
CA PRO A 400 -31.72 -13.98 14.21
C PRO A 400 -30.59 -12.98 13.94
N SER A 401 -29.83 -13.27 12.88
CA SER A 401 -29.27 -12.33 11.91
C SER A 401 -28.29 -11.24 12.38
N LEU A 402 -26.99 -11.47 12.12
CA LEU A 402 -25.98 -10.41 12.01
C LEU A 402 -24.91 -10.84 10.99
N LEU A 403 -25.31 -10.97 9.73
CA LEU A 403 -24.41 -11.32 8.62
C LEU A 403 -24.45 -10.32 7.45
N ILE A 404 -25.16 -9.20 7.57
CA ILE A 404 -25.35 -8.23 6.46
C ILE A 404 -24.51 -6.95 6.62
N VAL A 405 -23.89 -6.68 7.78
CA VAL A 405 -23.14 -5.42 7.99
C VAL A 405 -21.69 -5.48 7.46
N GLY A 406 -21.12 -6.67 7.26
CA GLY A 406 -19.72 -6.83 6.82
C GLY A 406 -19.47 -6.53 5.34
N VAL A 407 -20.48 -6.68 4.48
CA VAL A 407 -20.33 -6.52 3.02
C VAL A 407 -20.50 -5.05 2.59
N THR A 408 -21.25 -4.24 3.34
CA THR A 408 -21.49 -2.83 3.02
C THR A 408 -20.27 -1.94 3.28
N VAL A 409 -19.41 -2.30 4.25
CA VAL A 409 -18.21 -1.51 4.57
C VAL A 409 -17.11 -1.71 3.52
N ILE A 410 -17.01 -2.91 2.94
CA ILE A 410 -16.01 -3.20 1.89
C ILE A 410 -16.40 -2.54 0.56
N LEU A 411 -17.68 -2.55 0.19
CA LEU A 411 -18.17 -1.82 -1.00
C LEU A 411 -18.14 -0.29 -0.85
N GLY A 412 -18.32 0.24 0.37
CA GLY A 412 -18.24 1.67 0.64
C GLY A 412 -16.83 2.26 0.47
N PHE A 413 -15.79 1.46 0.76
CA PHE A 413 -14.40 1.90 0.65
C PHE A 413 -13.92 1.98 -0.81
N SER A 414 -14.34 1.04 -1.66
CA SER A 414 -14.02 1.05 -3.09
C SER A 414 -14.71 2.19 -3.85
N ILE A 415 -15.91 2.62 -3.42
CA ILE A 415 -16.63 3.74 -4.05
C ILE A 415 -16.04 5.10 -3.64
N LEU A 416 -15.50 5.24 -2.42
CA LEU A 416 -14.87 6.49 -1.96
C LEU A 416 -13.51 6.79 -2.63
N LEU A 417 -12.79 5.76 -3.06
CA LEU A 417 -11.54 5.91 -3.81
C LEU A 417 -11.77 6.31 -5.28
N LEU A 418 -12.87 5.87 -5.90
CA LEU A 418 -13.26 6.31 -7.25
C LEU A 418 -13.84 7.74 -7.28
N ALA A 419 -14.51 8.18 -6.21
CA ALA A 419 -15.10 9.52 -6.14
C ALA A 419 -14.07 10.66 -5.92
N ARG A 420 -12.89 10.37 -5.35
CA ARG A 420 -11.85 11.39 -5.07
C ARG A 420 -11.02 11.81 -6.29
N CYS A 421 -11.19 11.15 -7.44
CA CYS A 421 -10.56 11.55 -8.71
C CYS A 421 -11.41 12.49 -9.57
N SER A 422 -12.65 12.82 -9.16
CA SER A 422 -13.48 13.82 -9.84
C SER A 422 -13.52 15.11 -9.03
N THR A 423 -12.75 16.10 -9.46
CA THR A 423 -12.94 17.49 -8.98
C THR A 423 -14.18 18.09 -9.66
N PRO A 424 -15.01 18.87 -8.94
CA PRO A 424 -16.14 19.54 -9.59
C PRO A 424 -15.62 20.72 -10.41
N GLN A 425 -16.01 20.73 -11.68
CA GLN A 425 -15.87 21.84 -12.61
C GLN A 425 -16.67 23.05 -12.05
N PRO A 426 -16.08 24.25 -11.91
CA PRO A 426 -16.84 25.41 -11.48
C PRO A 426 -17.75 25.89 -12.61
N ASP A 427 -19.04 26.00 -12.31
CA ASP A 427 -20.03 26.64 -13.15
C ASP A 427 -19.66 28.10 -13.44
N HIS A 428 -19.27 28.38 -14.68
CA HIS A 428 -19.26 29.73 -15.22
C HIS A 428 -20.66 30.06 -15.76
N ASN A 429 -21.54 30.56 -14.90
CA ASN A 429 -22.63 31.43 -15.35
C ASN A 429 -23.21 32.23 -14.19
N SER A 430 -22.95 33.54 -14.21
CA SER A 430 -23.81 34.66 -13.78
C SER A 430 -23.02 35.73 -13.05
N LEU A 431 -22.93 36.91 -13.65
CA LEU A 431 -23.18 38.26 -13.08
C LEU A 431 -22.63 39.30 -14.08
N ARG A 432 -23.52 39.93 -14.85
CA ARG A 432 -24.02 41.31 -14.67
C ARG A 432 -22.95 42.39 -14.85
N THR A 433 -23.16 43.17 -15.90
CA THR A 433 -22.65 44.51 -16.19
C THR A 433 -22.77 45.46 -14.99
N PRO A 434 -21.90 46.49 -14.93
CA PRO A 434 -22.42 47.82 -15.20
C PRO A 434 -21.54 48.69 -16.11
N VAL A 435 -22.26 49.64 -16.70
CA VAL A 435 -21.87 50.78 -17.51
C VAL A 435 -20.81 51.65 -16.83
N GLY A 436 -19.82 52.11 -17.60
CA GLY A 436 -18.81 53.08 -17.16
C GLY A 436 -17.93 53.55 -18.31
N SER A 437 -18.44 54.48 -19.11
CA SER A 437 -17.74 55.20 -20.18
C SER A 437 -16.62 56.09 -19.65
N VAL A 438 -15.38 55.89 -20.11
CA VAL A 438 -14.34 56.93 -20.12
C VAL A 438 -13.54 56.86 -21.42
N THR A 439 -13.71 57.88 -22.23
CA THR A 439 -12.90 58.27 -23.40
C THR A 439 -11.45 58.55 -23.01
N ARG A 440 -10.48 57.95 -23.74
CA ARG A 440 -9.15 58.56 -23.92
C ARG A 440 -8.52 58.19 -25.28
N ALA A 441 -7.93 59.21 -25.88
CA ALA A 441 -7.44 59.35 -27.24
C ALA A 441 -6.13 58.58 -27.55
N PRO A 442 -5.70 58.48 -28.83
CA PRO A 442 -4.65 57.57 -29.27
C PRO A 442 -3.24 58.15 -29.09
N ILE A 443 -2.28 57.28 -28.78
CA ILE A 443 -0.83 57.57 -28.77
C ILE A 443 -0.21 56.98 -30.05
N PRO A 444 0.65 57.71 -30.78
CA PRO A 444 1.21 57.31 -32.06
C PRO A 444 2.39 56.31 -31.94
N PRO A 445 2.80 55.66 -33.06
CA PRO A 445 3.84 54.65 -33.04
C PRO A 445 5.25 55.26 -33.00
N THR A 446 6.10 54.73 -32.11
CA THR A 446 7.54 54.98 -32.11
C THR A 446 8.22 54.09 -33.13
N THR A 447 8.67 54.74 -34.20
CA THR A 447 9.60 54.21 -35.20
C THR A 447 11.00 54.18 -34.62
N THR A 448 11.59 53.00 -34.42
CA THR A 448 13.05 52.88 -34.21
C THR A 448 13.60 51.96 -35.28
N GLY A 449 14.21 52.59 -36.29
CA GLY A 449 14.91 51.90 -37.36
C GLY A 449 16.20 51.26 -36.86
N TYR A 450 16.40 49.99 -37.18
CA TYR A 450 17.72 49.38 -37.18
C TYR A 450 18.27 49.39 -38.60
N ARG A 451 19.44 49.98 -38.71
CA ARG A 451 20.18 50.27 -39.93
C ARG A 451 20.89 49.00 -40.39
N ILE A 452 20.67 48.65 -41.65
CA ILE A 452 21.40 47.63 -42.41
C ILE A 452 22.77 48.23 -42.78
N THR A 453 23.85 47.48 -42.55
CA THR A 453 25.15 47.66 -43.21
C THR A 453 25.76 46.29 -43.52
N PRO A 454 25.90 45.90 -44.80
CA PRO A 454 26.96 45.03 -45.29
C PRO A 454 28.07 45.91 -45.93
N PRO A 455 29.17 45.40 -46.53
CA PRO A 455 29.67 44.02 -46.63
C PRO A 455 31.15 43.87 -46.20
N GLY A 456 31.65 42.64 -46.13
CA GLY A 456 33.09 42.37 -46.03
C GLY A 456 33.41 40.95 -46.48
N ARG A 457 33.86 40.81 -47.72
CA ARG A 457 34.31 39.56 -48.36
C ARG A 457 35.83 39.63 -48.54
N ALA A 458 36.49 38.50 -48.31
CA ALA A 458 37.82 38.06 -48.75
C ALA A 458 39.07 38.72 -48.13
N SER A 459 39.82 37.91 -47.37
CA SER A 459 41.07 37.27 -47.84
C SER A 459 41.30 35.97 -47.07
#